data_AF-A0A124IVD0-F1
#
_entry.id   AF-A0A124IVD0-F1
#
_cell.length_a   1.000
_cell.length_b   1.000
_cell.length_c   1.000
_cell.angle_alpha   90.00
_cell.angle_beta   90.00
_cell.angle_gamma   90.00
#
_symmetry.space_group_name_H-M   'P 1'
#
loop_
_entity.id
_entity.type
_entity.pdbx_description
1 polymer ?
#
loop_
_entity_poly.entity_id
_entity_poly.type
_entity_poly.pdbx_seq_one_letter_code
_entity_poly.pdbx_strand_id
1 'polypeptide(L)'
;MGNTGVLGGRVRRGIEPIVAAILLIVITVVAAVLLYIWFNGYLSSTTSKVSQVSVPEELQIVNVAVLYPSGSPPYLIAYIQNVGSIPATINQAYVLNATTLNVVCVPSLSQSRYYIPPSSPPSSPSSAGTPVPASGLTVPSGTAAELILSLSSCSLAPNSYYVLKLVTVRGTQVTYQFST
;
A
#
# COMPACT_ATOMS: atom_id res chain seq x y z
N MET A 1 -31.18 42.80 -74.46
CA MET A 1 -30.46 42.80 -73.17
C MET A 1 -30.15 41.33 -72.87
N GLY A 2 -28.94 40.84 -73.20
CA GLY A 2 -27.83 40.66 -72.25
C GLY A 2 -28.15 39.46 -71.33
N ASN A 3 -27.48 38.31 -71.35
CA ASN A 3 -26.03 38.13 -71.35
C ASN A 3 -25.70 36.67 -71.72
N THR A 4 -24.73 36.47 -72.62
CA THR A 4 -24.02 35.20 -72.80
C THR A 4 -23.01 35.05 -71.67
N GLY A 5 -23.18 34.04 -70.82
CA GLY A 5 -22.27 33.75 -69.71
C GLY A 5 -21.91 32.27 -69.66
N VAL A 6 -21.32 31.72 -70.72
CA VAL A 6 -20.71 30.39 -70.69
C VAL A 6 -19.32 30.53 -70.06
N LEU A 7 -19.24 30.35 -68.75
CA LEU A 7 -17.96 30.25 -68.04
C LEU A 7 -17.45 28.81 -68.11
N GLY A 8 -16.63 28.55 -69.12
CA GLY A 8 -15.82 27.34 -69.23
C GLY A 8 -14.77 27.28 -68.13
N GLY A 9 -15.11 26.67 -66.99
CA GLY A 9 -14.17 26.25 -65.97
C GLY A 9 -13.56 24.90 -66.32
N ARG A 10 -12.31 24.89 -66.78
CA ARG A 10 -11.54 23.66 -67.02
C ARG A 10 -11.25 22.97 -65.68
N VAL A 11 -12.01 21.92 -65.37
CA VAL A 11 -11.89 21.13 -64.14
C VAL A 11 -10.63 20.25 -64.21
N ARG A 12 -9.54 20.67 -63.55
CA ARG A 12 -8.35 19.83 -63.31
C ARG A 12 -8.63 18.89 -62.14
N ARG A 13 -9.08 17.66 -62.41
CA ARG A 13 -9.44 16.63 -61.40
C ARG A 13 -8.49 15.43 -61.32
N GLY A 14 -7.24 15.59 -61.74
CA GLY A 14 -6.28 14.47 -61.77
C GLY A 14 -5.23 14.45 -60.65
N ILE A 15 -5.02 15.56 -59.94
CA ILE A 15 -3.86 15.73 -59.03
C ILE A 15 -4.28 15.64 -57.56
N GLU A 16 -5.55 15.95 -57.26
CA GLU A 16 -6.14 15.88 -55.92
C GLU A 16 -6.07 14.47 -55.28
N PRO A 17 -6.28 13.36 -56.02
CA PRO A 17 -6.19 12.02 -55.43
C PRO A 17 -4.78 11.65 -54.97
N ILE A 18 -3.75 12.12 -55.71
CA ILE A 18 -2.36 11.81 -55.42
C ILE A 18 -1.89 12.62 -54.20
N VAL A 19 -2.24 13.90 -54.16
CA VAL A 19 -1.89 14.77 -53.02
C VAL A 19 -2.58 14.29 -51.74
N ALA A 20 -3.85 13.87 -51.83
CA ALA A 20 -4.57 13.30 -50.70
C ALA A 20 -3.90 12.02 -50.18
N ALA A 21 -3.46 11.12 -51.08
CA ALA A 21 -2.76 9.90 -50.71
C ALA A 21 -1.42 10.18 -50.02
N ILE A 22 -0.65 11.16 -50.51
CA ILE A 22 0.63 11.55 -49.90
C ILE A 22 0.40 12.14 -48.50
N LEU A 23 -0.59 13.03 -48.35
CA LEU A 23 -0.95 13.61 -47.06
C LEU A 23 -1.37 12.52 -46.07
N LEU A 24 -2.16 11.55 -46.52
CA LEU A 24 -2.60 10.41 -45.72
C LEU A 24 -1.41 9.57 -45.24
N ILE A 25 -0.41 9.32 -46.09
CA ILE A 25 0.80 8.59 -45.68
C ILE A 25 1.59 9.40 -44.63
N VAL A 26 1.73 10.71 -44.80
CA VAL A 26 2.49 11.54 -43.85
C VAL A 26 1.84 11.54 -42.47
N ILE A 27 0.52 11.71 -42.39
CA ILE A 27 -0.16 11.75 -41.09
C ILE A 27 -0.12 10.40 -40.37
N THR A 28 -0.19 9.27 -41.10
CA THR A 28 -0.07 7.94 -40.47
C THR A 28 1.32 7.67 -39.93
N VAL A 29 2.37 8.09 -40.64
CA VAL A 29 3.75 7.98 -40.16
C VAL A 29 3.96 8.84 -38.91
N VAL A 30 3.47 10.08 -38.90
CA VAL A 30 3.58 10.96 -37.73
C VAL A 30 2.84 10.39 -36.52
N ALA A 31 1.61 9.88 -36.73
CA ALA A 31 0.84 9.24 -35.66
C ALA A 31 1.56 8.00 -35.09
N ALA A 32 2.17 7.17 -35.94
CA ALA A 32 2.92 6.00 -35.52
C ALA A 32 4.16 6.35 -34.67
N VAL A 33 4.90 7.39 -35.06
CA VAL A 33 6.08 7.86 -34.31
C VAL A 33 5.67 8.45 -32.95
N LEU A 34 4.60 9.25 -32.89
CA LEU A 34 4.08 9.79 -31.63
C LEU A 34 3.62 8.68 -30.68
N LEU A 35 2.92 7.67 -31.20
CA LEU A 35 2.49 6.51 -30.41
C LEU A 35 3.69 5.73 -29.87
N TYR A 36 4.74 5.54 -30.69
CA TYR A 36 5.98 4.90 -30.26
C TYR A 36 6.67 5.66 -29.11
N ILE A 37 6.83 6.98 -29.23
CA ILE A 37 7.44 7.81 -28.17
C ILE A 37 6.58 7.74 -26.89
N TRP A 38 5.26 7.80 -27.04
CA TRP A 38 4.32 7.70 -25.91
C TRP A 38 4.38 6.34 -25.21
N PHE A 39 4.38 5.23 -25.97
CA PHE A 39 4.42 3.88 -25.41
C PHE A 39 5.74 3.61 -24.67
N ASN A 40 6.87 4.08 -25.22
CA ASN A 40 8.16 3.99 -24.55
C ASN A 40 8.22 4.86 -23.28
N GLY A 41 7.69 6.09 -23.32
CA GLY A 41 7.59 6.95 -22.15
C GLY A 41 6.69 6.36 -21.05
N TYR A 42 5.54 5.78 -21.43
CA TYR A 42 4.62 5.11 -20.51
C TYR A 42 5.23 3.85 -19.89
N LEU A 43 5.95 3.03 -20.67
CA LEU A 43 6.59 1.82 -20.16
C LEU A 43 7.75 2.15 -19.20
N SER A 44 8.55 3.19 -19.49
CA SER A 44 9.56 3.71 -18.54
C SER A 44 8.94 4.27 -17.26
N SER A 45 7.79 4.93 -17.35
CA SER A 45 7.08 5.47 -16.17
C SER A 45 6.50 4.36 -15.28
N THR A 46 6.07 3.26 -15.88
CA THR A 46 5.45 2.14 -15.17
C THR A 46 6.50 1.23 -14.52
N THR A 47 7.68 1.07 -15.14
CA THR A 47 8.77 0.26 -14.56
C THR A 47 9.44 0.93 -13.36
N SER A 48 9.59 2.27 -13.36
CA SER A 48 10.19 2.99 -12.23
C SER A 48 9.33 3.00 -10.95
N LYS A 49 8.02 2.75 -11.06
CA LYS A 49 7.14 2.55 -9.89
C LYS A 49 7.07 1.10 -9.42
N VAL A 50 7.53 0.14 -10.23
CA VAL A 50 7.55 -1.29 -9.90
C VAL A 50 8.89 -1.72 -9.29
N SER A 51 10.00 -1.05 -9.62
CA SER A 51 11.31 -1.37 -9.02
C SER A 51 11.46 -0.99 -7.54
N GLN A 52 10.55 -0.18 -6.97
CA GLN A 52 10.50 0.05 -5.51
C GLN A 52 9.79 -1.07 -4.74
N VAL A 53 9.21 -2.05 -5.46
CA VAL A 53 8.65 -3.32 -4.93
C VAL A 53 9.67 -4.46 -5.17
N SER A 54 10.96 -4.20 -5.02
CA SER A 54 12.00 -5.22 -5.24
C SER A 54 12.48 -5.91 -3.96
N VAL A 55 11.98 -5.49 -2.78
CA VAL A 55 11.99 -6.33 -1.59
C VAL A 55 10.67 -6.08 -0.85
N PRO A 56 9.75 -7.06 -0.77
CA PRO A 56 8.55 -6.89 0.01
C PRO A 56 8.93 -6.71 1.49
N GLU A 57 8.41 -5.67 2.13
CA GLU A 57 8.30 -5.69 3.58
C GLU A 57 7.34 -6.84 3.91
N GLU A 58 7.85 -7.88 4.53
CA GLU A 58 7.03 -9.04 4.90
C GLU A 58 6.96 -9.08 6.42
N LEU A 59 5.86 -8.52 6.93
CA LEU A 59 5.52 -8.51 8.33
C LEU A 59 4.39 -9.51 8.57
N GLN A 60 4.54 -10.30 9.61
CA GLN A 60 3.54 -11.26 10.06
C GLN A 60 3.14 -10.93 11.50
N ILE A 61 1.84 -10.96 11.78
CA ILE A 61 1.34 -10.95 13.16
C ILE A 61 1.14 -12.41 13.57
N VAL A 62 1.83 -12.82 14.63
CA VAL A 62 1.80 -14.19 15.15
C VAL A 62 0.61 -14.39 16.08
N ASN A 63 0.40 -13.42 16.98
CA ASN A 63 -0.64 -13.48 18.00
C ASN A 63 -1.02 -12.08 18.46
N VAL A 64 -2.25 -11.94 18.97
CA VAL A 64 -2.74 -10.73 19.60
C VAL A 64 -3.44 -11.10 20.92
N ALA A 65 -3.04 -10.44 22.00
CA ALA A 65 -3.63 -10.59 23.32
C ALA A 65 -4.18 -9.25 23.83
N VAL A 66 -5.32 -9.27 24.51
CA VAL A 66 -5.92 -8.09 25.13
C VAL A 66 -5.91 -8.26 26.65
N LEU A 67 -5.39 -7.26 27.36
CA LEU A 67 -5.25 -7.27 28.81
C LEU A 67 -6.08 -6.14 29.42
N TYR A 68 -6.81 -6.48 30.49
CA TYR A 68 -7.66 -5.58 31.27
C TYR A 68 -7.12 -5.48 32.70
N PRO A 69 -6.04 -4.72 32.94
CA PRO A 69 -5.51 -4.54 34.28
C PRO A 69 -6.48 -3.75 35.17
N SER A 70 -6.65 -4.16 36.43
CA SER A 70 -7.42 -3.40 37.40
C SER A 70 -6.71 -2.08 37.72
N GLY A 71 -7.35 -0.94 37.44
CA GLY A 71 -6.81 0.40 37.74
C GLY A 71 -5.90 1.00 36.67
N SER A 72 -5.86 0.45 35.46
CA SER A 72 -5.17 1.04 34.29
C SER A 72 -6.02 0.87 33.03
N PRO A 73 -5.84 1.73 32.00
CA PRO A 73 -6.56 1.54 30.75
C PRO A 73 -6.21 0.19 30.11
N PRO A 74 -7.15 -0.46 29.41
CA PRO A 74 -6.87 -1.69 28.70
C PRO A 74 -5.79 -1.47 27.64
N TYR A 75 -5.01 -2.52 27.38
CA TYR A 75 -3.99 -2.50 26.34
C TYR A 75 -3.97 -3.82 25.57
N LEU A 76 -3.51 -3.72 24.33
CA LEU A 76 -3.40 -4.83 23.39
C LEU A 76 -1.92 -5.08 23.13
N ILE A 77 -1.52 -6.35 23.21
CA ILE A 77 -0.17 -6.82 22.88
C ILE A 77 -0.26 -7.56 21.56
N ALA A 78 0.43 -7.06 20.53
CA ALA A 78 0.59 -7.76 19.27
C ALA A 78 2.02 -8.31 19.15
N TYR A 79 2.13 -9.60 18.85
CA TYR A 79 3.38 -10.28 18.57
C TYR A 79 3.61 -10.27 17.06
N ILE A 80 4.69 -9.61 16.65
CA ILE A 80 4.95 -9.31 15.24
C ILE A 80 6.32 -9.86 14.88
N GLN A 81 6.43 -10.46 13.71
CA GLN A 81 7.68 -10.97 13.16
C GLN A 81 7.92 -10.33 11.79
N ASN A 82 9.13 -9.83 11.58
CA ASN A 82 9.58 -9.43 10.27
C ASN A 82 10.27 -10.62 9.60
N VAL A 83 9.55 -11.26 8.69
CA VAL A 83 10.04 -12.38 7.87
C VAL A 83 10.66 -11.90 6.56
N GLY A 84 10.56 -10.60 6.27
CA GLY A 84 11.14 -9.98 5.08
C GLY A 84 12.63 -9.65 5.24
N SER A 85 13.26 -9.30 4.12
CA SER A 85 14.70 -8.99 4.03
C SER A 85 15.04 -7.53 4.31
N ILE A 86 14.05 -6.70 4.66
CA ILE A 86 14.22 -5.28 4.98
C ILE A 86 13.55 -4.93 6.31
N PRO A 87 14.08 -3.96 7.08
CA PRO A 87 13.43 -3.49 8.30
C PRO A 87 12.07 -2.86 7.96
N ALA A 88 11.08 -3.09 8.82
CA ALA A 88 9.73 -2.58 8.62
C ALA A 88 9.29 -1.75 9.82
N THR A 89 8.85 -0.51 9.56
CA THR A 89 8.47 0.45 10.60
C THR A 89 6.96 0.62 10.66
N ILE A 90 6.38 0.28 11.80
CA ILE A 90 4.94 0.41 12.07
C ILE A 90 4.63 1.86 12.42
N ASN A 91 3.73 2.47 11.65
CA ASN A 91 3.30 3.85 11.83
C ASN A 91 1.97 3.94 12.58
N GLN A 92 1.01 3.09 12.20
CA GLN A 92 -0.36 3.16 12.71
C GLN A 92 -0.95 1.78 12.93
N ALA A 93 -1.86 1.70 13.90
CA ALA A 93 -2.66 0.52 14.18
C ALA A 93 -4.14 0.90 14.20
N TYR A 94 -4.97 0.01 13.68
CA TYR A 94 -6.42 0.13 13.63
C TYR A 94 -7.03 -1.15 14.16
N VAL A 95 -8.05 -1.03 14.99
CA VAL A 95 -8.88 -2.15 15.43
C VAL A 95 -10.22 -2.02 14.71
N LEU A 96 -10.58 -3.05 13.95
CA LEU A 96 -11.81 -3.12 13.19
C LEU A 96 -12.72 -4.22 13.75
N ASN A 97 -14.02 -4.07 13.60
CA ASN A 97 -14.95 -5.15 13.90
C ASN A 97 -14.85 -6.24 12.82
N ALA A 98 -14.74 -7.52 13.20
CA ALA A 98 -14.50 -8.59 12.22
C ALA A 98 -15.67 -8.81 11.24
N THR A 99 -16.90 -8.49 11.64
CA THR A 99 -18.10 -8.69 10.81
C THR A 99 -18.36 -7.52 9.87
N THR A 100 -18.21 -6.29 10.36
CA THR A 100 -18.55 -5.08 9.60
C THR A 100 -17.35 -4.40 8.96
N LEU A 101 -16.13 -4.77 9.37
CA LEU A 101 -14.87 -4.13 8.97
C LEU A 101 -14.83 -2.61 9.23
N ASN A 102 -15.71 -2.10 10.08
CA ASN A 102 -15.68 -0.72 10.53
C ASN A 102 -14.58 -0.52 11.57
N VAL A 103 -13.89 0.63 11.51
CA VAL A 103 -12.89 1.01 12.51
C VAL A 103 -13.59 1.27 13.84
N VAL A 104 -13.28 0.43 14.83
CA VAL A 104 -13.77 0.57 16.21
C VAL A 104 -12.89 1.58 16.93
N CYS A 105 -11.57 1.46 16.79
CA CYS A 105 -10.64 2.45 17.31
C CYS A 105 -9.25 2.44 16.69
N VAL A 106 -8.51 3.50 16.99
CA VAL A 106 -7.12 3.73 16.59
C VAL A 106 -6.28 3.78 17.87
N PRO A 107 -5.75 2.64 18.34
CA PRO A 107 -4.94 2.63 19.55
C PRO A 107 -3.60 3.33 19.31
N SER A 108 -3.11 4.03 20.34
CA SER A 108 -1.79 4.65 20.31
C SER A 108 -0.69 3.65 20.70
N LEU A 109 0.46 3.78 20.07
CA LEU A 109 1.68 3.07 20.45
C LEU A 109 2.09 3.58 21.85
N SER A 110 2.12 2.71 22.85
CA SER A 110 2.47 3.11 24.22
C SER A 110 3.89 2.72 24.59
N GLN A 111 4.28 1.48 24.27
CA GLN A 111 5.61 0.93 24.51
C GLN A 111 5.84 -0.23 23.52
N SER A 112 7.08 -0.45 23.10
CA SER A 112 7.41 -1.61 22.27
C SER A 112 8.72 -2.24 22.71
N ARG A 113 8.78 -3.56 22.63
CA ARG A 113 9.96 -4.35 22.98
C ARG A 113 10.35 -5.19 21.79
N TYR A 114 11.64 -5.20 21.49
CA TYR A 114 12.20 -6.14 20.55
C TYR A 114 12.46 -7.47 21.26
N TYR A 115 12.22 -8.62 20.62
CA TYR A 115 12.73 -9.89 21.13
C TYR A 115 13.14 -10.80 19.99
N ILE A 116 14.21 -11.55 20.19
CA ILE A 116 14.59 -12.59 19.22
C ILE A 116 13.74 -13.80 19.59
N PRO A 117 12.83 -14.26 18.71
CA PRO A 117 12.05 -15.45 19.02
C PRO A 117 13.05 -16.61 19.23
N PRO A 118 12.99 -17.33 20.36
CA PRO A 118 13.81 -18.51 20.52
C PRO A 118 13.44 -19.53 19.44
N SER A 119 14.37 -20.43 19.08
CA SER A 119 14.12 -21.57 18.19
C SER A 119 13.06 -22.56 18.74
N SER A 120 12.48 -22.27 19.90
CA SER A 120 11.34 -22.94 20.53
C SER A 120 10.43 -21.88 21.20
N PRO A 121 9.11 -22.12 21.31
CA PRO A 121 8.20 -21.14 21.86
C PRO A 121 8.52 -20.87 23.34
N PRO A 122 8.65 -19.61 23.78
CA PRO A 122 8.91 -19.29 25.17
C PRO A 122 7.64 -19.52 26.00
N SER A 123 7.77 -20.21 27.13
CA SER A 123 6.71 -20.45 28.12
C SER A 123 6.44 -19.27 29.04
N SER A 124 7.06 -18.10 28.79
CA SER A 124 6.81 -16.83 29.48
C SER A 124 7.45 -15.68 28.70
N PRO A 125 6.92 -14.44 28.77
CA PRO A 125 7.54 -13.30 28.11
C PRO A 125 8.91 -13.05 28.75
N SER A 126 9.99 -13.42 28.06
CA SER A 126 11.35 -13.13 28.50
C SER A 126 11.66 -11.66 28.20
N SER A 127 11.89 -10.90 29.25
CA SER A 127 12.14 -9.45 29.27
C SER A 127 13.45 -9.00 28.59
N ALA A 128 14.02 -9.78 27.67
CA ALA A 128 15.30 -9.49 26.99
C ALA A 128 15.13 -8.54 25.79
N GLY A 129 14.24 -7.55 25.92
CA GLY A 129 14.00 -6.55 24.88
C GLY A 129 14.49 -5.18 25.30
N THR A 130 15.26 -4.54 24.43
CA THR A 130 15.54 -3.10 24.52
C THR A 130 14.22 -2.34 24.38
N PRO A 131 13.81 -1.54 25.39
CA PRO A 131 12.64 -0.68 25.26
C PRO A 131 12.88 0.33 24.14
N VAL A 132 12.00 0.35 23.14
CA VAL A 132 12.02 1.34 22.06
C VAL A 132 10.95 2.40 22.37
N PRO A 133 11.26 3.70 22.25
CA PRO A 133 10.31 4.77 22.52
C PRO A 133 9.06 4.67 21.63
N ALA A 134 7.93 5.18 22.15
CA ALA A 134 6.57 5.07 21.61
C ALA A 134 6.32 5.68 20.21
N SER A 135 7.34 6.23 19.56
CA SER A 135 7.23 6.92 18.26
C SER A 135 7.66 6.00 17.12
N GLY A 136 6.81 5.04 16.79
CA GLY A 136 7.01 4.09 15.71
C GLY A 136 7.94 2.93 16.09
N LEU A 137 7.48 1.70 15.83
CA LEU A 137 8.27 0.49 16.06
C LEU A 137 8.91 0.06 14.74
N THR A 138 10.24 0.16 14.63
CA THR A 138 11.01 -0.44 13.54
C THR A 138 11.44 -1.84 13.92
N VAL A 139 10.95 -2.84 13.19
CA VAL A 139 11.31 -4.25 13.36
C VAL A 139 12.36 -4.60 12.30
N PRO A 140 13.64 -4.84 12.68
CA PRO A 140 14.67 -5.29 11.74
C PRO A 140 14.31 -6.60 11.04
N SER A 141 14.91 -6.88 9.88
CA SER A 141 14.69 -8.12 9.12
C SER A 141 15.10 -9.36 9.92
N GLY A 142 14.27 -10.40 9.92
CA GLY A 142 14.56 -11.68 10.57
C GLY A 142 14.33 -11.70 12.08
N THR A 143 13.53 -10.77 12.60
CA THR A 143 13.39 -10.52 14.02
C THR A 143 11.93 -10.44 14.46
N ALA A 144 11.67 -10.53 15.77
CA ALA A 144 10.33 -10.32 16.31
C ALA A 144 10.29 -9.14 17.28
N ALA A 145 9.09 -8.63 17.48
CA ALA A 145 8.83 -7.56 18.41
C ALA A 145 7.43 -7.70 19.02
N GLU A 146 7.32 -7.24 20.25
CA GLU A 146 6.05 -7.02 20.94
C GLU A 146 5.67 -5.55 20.78
N LEU A 147 4.47 -5.33 20.23
CA LEU A 147 3.87 -4.03 20.09
C LEU A 147 2.77 -3.87 21.14
N ILE A 148 2.94 -2.92 22.06
CA ILE A 148 1.94 -2.60 23.07
C ILE A 148 1.15 -1.37 22.60
N LEU A 149 -0.14 -1.57 22.47
CA LEU A 149 -1.12 -0.63 21.96
C LEU A 149 -2.08 -0.25 23.08
N SER A 150 -2.12 1.02 23.49
CA SER A 150 -3.03 1.46 24.53
C SER A 150 -4.43 1.73 23.96
N LEU A 151 -5.45 1.17 24.61
CA LEU A 151 -6.85 1.35 24.27
C LEU A 151 -7.49 2.45 25.15
N SER A 152 -6.74 3.50 25.49
CA SER A 152 -7.21 4.55 26.41
C SER A 152 -8.45 5.29 25.91
N SER A 153 -8.67 5.32 24.59
CA SER A 153 -9.79 5.99 23.93
C SER A 153 -10.91 5.05 23.50
N CYS A 154 -10.82 3.74 23.76
CA CYS A 154 -11.83 2.77 23.33
C CYS A 154 -11.91 1.52 24.23
N SER A 155 -13.10 0.93 24.31
CA SER A 155 -13.32 -0.36 24.96
C SER A 155 -13.76 -1.39 23.93
N LEU A 156 -13.18 -2.59 24.00
CA LEU A 156 -13.63 -3.74 23.21
C LEU A 156 -14.65 -4.52 24.05
N ALA A 157 -15.78 -4.88 23.43
CA ALA A 157 -16.78 -5.73 24.07
C ALA A 157 -16.26 -7.17 24.19
N PRO A 158 -16.40 -7.83 25.36
CA PRO A 158 -15.93 -9.20 25.55
C PRO A 158 -16.68 -10.18 24.64
N ASN A 159 -16.05 -11.32 24.36
CA ASN A 159 -16.55 -12.40 23.50
C ASN A 159 -16.94 -11.94 22.09
N SER A 160 -16.22 -10.95 21.55
CA SER A 160 -16.42 -10.43 20.20
C SER A 160 -15.17 -10.55 19.35
N TYR A 161 -15.33 -10.69 18.04
CA TYR A 161 -14.23 -10.80 17.08
C TYR A 161 -13.86 -9.44 16.50
N TYR A 162 -12.56 -9.17 16.47
CA TYR A 162 -11.97 -7.96 15.93
C TYR A 162 -10.80 -8.29 15.00
N VAL A 163 -10.45 -7.34 14.14
CA VAL A 163 -9.30 -7.41 13.27
C VAL A 163 -8.33 -6.31 13.66
N LEU A 164 -7.13 -6.68 14.06
CA LEU A 164 -6.02 -5.75 14.21
C LEU A 164 -5.40 -5.54 12.83
N LYS A 165 -5.36 -4.29 12.38
CA LYS A 165 -4.71 -3.87 11.14
C LYS A 165 -3.54 -2.96 11.48
N LEU A 166 -2.34 -3.35 11.07
CA LEU A 166 -1.14 -2.56 11.20
C LEU A 166 -0.74 -1.99 9.85
N VAL A 167 -0.30 -0.73 9.85
CA VAL A 167 0.13 -0.01 8.64
C VAL A 167 1.55 0.49 8.85
N THR A 168 2.45 0.12 7.93
CA THR A 168 3.84 0.57 7.96
C THR A 168 3.99 1.96 7.33
N VAL A 169 5.12 2.62 7.59
CA VAL A 169 5.49 3.90 6.94
C VAL A 169 5.56 3.79 5.41
N ARG A 170 5.81 2.58 4.88
CA ARG A 170 5.84 2.31 3.44
C ARG A 170 4.47 1.92 2.87
N GLY A 171 3.44 1.87 3.71
CA GLY A 171 2.07 1.56 3.31
C GLY A 171 1.73 0.07 3.26
N THR A 172 2.63 -0.81 3.71
CA THR A 172 2.37 -2.25 3.88
C THR A 172 1.32 -2.43 4.97
N GLN A 173 0.33 -3.28 4.72
CA GLN A 173 -0.78 -3.52 5.63
C GLN A 173 -0.82 -4.99 6.03
N VAL A 174 -0.88 -5.24 7.33
CA VAL A 174 -0.98 -6.60 7.87
C VAL A 174 -2.20 -6.66 8.79
N THR A 175 -3.00 -7.71 8.64
CA THR A 175 -4.23 -7.89 9.41
C THR A 175 -4.22 -9.21 10.17
N TYR A 176 -4.73 -9.19 11.40
CA TYR A 176 -4.87 -10.38 12.23
C TYR A 176 -6.21 -10.35 12.96
N GLN A 177 -6.99 -11.43 12.83
CA GLN A 177 -8.25 -11.56 13.55
C GLN A 177 -8.02 -12.14 14.94
N PHE A 178 -8.55 -11.48 15.96
CA PHE A 178 -8.49 -11.91 17.35
C PHE A 178 -9.87 -11.80 18.02
N SER A 179 -10.04 -12.46 19.16
CA SER A 179 -11.22 -12.35 20.01
C SER A 179 -10.80 -11.81 21.37
N THR A 180 -11.69 -11.04 22.00
CA THR A 180 -11.49 -10.49 23.36
C THR A 180 -12.27 -11.24 24.41
#